data_AF-A0A3A1XTV9-F1
#
_entry.id   AF-A0A3A1XTV9-F1
#
_cell.length_a   1.000
_cell.length_b   1.000
_cell.length_c   1.000
_cell.angle_alpha   90.00
_cell.angle_beta   90.00
_cell.angle_gamma   90.00
#
_symmetry.space_group_name_H-M   'P 1'
#
loop_
_entity.id
_entity.type
_entity.pdbx_description
1 polymer ?
#
loop_
_entity_poly.entity_id
_entity_poly.type
_entity_poly.pdbx_seq_one_letter_code
_entity_poly.pdbx_strand_id
1 'polypeptide(L)'
;MEIKNSYATKTSSPPKPPIILTPYVAIDPATKTEVLWYIAQKIPELRKWIIANPSADAQILEYISQQGGPDVRYSFEVLFSAYDSNE
;
A
#
# COMPACT_ATOMS: atom_id res chain seq x y z
N MET A 1 -27.56 4.78 -31.91
CA MET A 1 -27.44 4.71 -30.44
C MET A 1 -26.03 5.14 -30.09
N GLU A 2 -25.85 6.41 -29.71
CA GLU A 2 -24.57 6.91 -29.21
C GLU A 2 -24.42 6.49 -27.75
N ILE A 3 -23.45 5.62 -27.48
CA ILE A 3 -23.06 5.28 -26.11
C ILE A 3 -22.27 6.47 -25.58
N LYS A 4 -22.92 7.30 -24.76
CA LYS A 4 -22.25 8.39 -24.03
C LYS A 4 -21.37 7.77 -22.96
N ASN A 5 -20.08 7.62 -23.24
CA ASN A 5 -19.06 7.31 -22.25
C ASN A 5 -18.96 8.48 -21.25
N SER A 6 -19.74 8.40 -20.18
CA SER A 6 -19.66 9.31 -19.04
C SER A 6 -18.51 8.91 -18.12
N TYR A 7 -17.27 9.08 -18.58
CA TYR A 7 -16.15 9.23 -17.65
C TYR A 7 -16.19 10.67 -17.15
N ALA A 8 -17.11 10.94 -16.23
CA ALA A 8 -17.13 12.19 -15.52
C ALA A 8 -15.74 12.42 -14.93
N THR A 9 -15.03 13.41 -15.47
CA THR A 9 -13.77 13.91 -14.94
C THR A 9 -14.01 14.32 -13.49
N LYS A 10 -13.60 13.44 -12.56
CA LYS A 10 -13.68 13.69 -11.12
C LYS A 10 -12.88 14.98 -10.86
N THR A 11 -13.59 16.04 -10.51
CA THR A 11 -13.06 17.38 -10.28
C THR A 11 -11.89 17.31 -9.28
N SER A 12 -10.71 17.71 -9.74
CA SER A 12 -9.46 17.72 -8.98
C SER A 12 -9.43 18.93 -8.02
N SER A 13 -10.21 18.88 -6.94
CA SER A 13 -9.89 19.65 -5.76
C SER A 13 -9.03 18.76 -4.84
N PRO A 14 -7.89 19.26 -4.32
CA PRO A 14 -7.08 18.49 -3.38
C PRO A 14 -7.93 18.12 -2.15
N PRO A 15 -7.71 16.93 -1.57
CA PRO A 15 -8.48 16.47 -0.42
C PRO A 15 -8.36 17.47 0.74
N LYS A 16 -9.47 17.68 1.46
CA LYS A 16 -9.50 18.58 2.62
C LYS A 16 -8.54 18.03 3.70
N PRO A 17 -7.69 18.88 4.30
CA PRO A 17 -6.79 18.45 5.38
C PRO A 17 -7.55 17.88 6.59
N PRO A 18 -6.94 16.95 7.35
CA PRO A 18 -5.62 16.36 7.13
C PRO A 18 -5.64 15.25 6.05
N ILE A 19 -4.54 15.11 5.32
CA ILE A 19 -4.37 13.99 4.39
C ILE A 19 -4.35 12.70 5.21
N ILE A 20 -5.36 11.85 5.02
CA ILE A 20 -5.47 10.56 5.71
C ILE A 20 -4.66 9.54 4.91
N LEU A 21 -3.71 8.88 5.57
CA LEU A 21 -3.00 7.74 4.99
C LEU A 21 -3.93 6.54 4.94
N THR A 22 -4.00 5.89 3.78
CA THR A 22 -4.95 4.81 3.50
C THR A 22 -4.22 3.59 2.94
N PRO A 23 -4.88 2.41 2.88
CA PRO A 23 -4.34 1.26 2.17
C PRO A 23 -3.94 1.57 0.73
N TYR A 24 -4.72 2.40 0.02
CA TYR A 24 -4.40 2.82 -1.35
C TYR A 24 -3.08 3.59 -1.44
N VAL A 25 -2.80 4.48 -0.49
CA VAL A 25 -1.50 5.16 -0.40
C VAL A 25 -0.40 4.16 -0.09
N ALA A 26 -0.64 3.21 0.81
CA ALA A 26 0.35 2.22 1.19
C ALA A 26 0.75 1.27 0.06
N ILE A 27 -0.15 0.93 -0.88
CA ILE A 27 0.13 0.04 -2.03
C ILE A 27 0.59 0.78 -3.30
N ASP A 28 0.39 2.10 -3.38
CA ASP A 28 0.69 2.87 -4.59
C ASP A 28 2.21 2.87 -4.88
N PRO A 29 2.66 2.42 -6.06
CA PRO A 29 4.07 2.45 -6.45
C PRO A 29 4.68 3.86 -6.47
N ALA A 30 3.85 4.90 -6.65
CA ALA A 30 4.29 6.29 -6.66
C ALA A 30 4.44 6.88 -5.24
N THR A 31 4.06 6.15 -4.19
CA THR A 31 4.24 6.59 -2.81
C THR A 31 5.72 6.67 -2.47
N LYS A 32 6.15 7.86 -2.03
CA LYS A 32 7.54 8.11 -1.63
C LYS A 32 7.97 7.18 -0.49
N THR A 33 9.22 6.71 -0.54
CA THR A 33 9.83 5.86 0.49
C THR A 33 9.71 6.42 1.90
N GLU A 34 9.85 7.74 2.08
CA GLU A 34 9.68 8.41 3.38
C GLU A 34 8.27 8.24 3.96
N VAL A 35 7.23 8.25 3.11
CA VAL A 35 5.84 8.03 3.52
C VAL A 35 5.63 6.57 3.89
N LEU A 36 6.23 5.64 3.15
CA LEU A 36 6.19 4.21 3.49
C LEU A 36 6.84 3.94 4.86
N TRP A 37 8.01 4.53 5.14
CA TRP A 37 8.65 4.46 6.45
C TRP A 37 7.79 5.07 7.56
N TYR A 38 7.15 6.21 7.29
CA TYR A 38 6.22 6.83 8.26
C TYR A 38 5.07 5.89 8.59
N ILE A 39 4.43 5.28 7.59
CA ILE A 39 3.37 4.29 7.78
C ILE A 39 3.89 3.11 8.60
N ALA A 40 5.04 2.53 8.20
CA ALA A 40 5.63 1.37 8.87
C ALA A 40 5.89 1.64 10.36
N GLN A 41 6.39 2.82 10.71
CA GLN A 41 6.73 3.17 12.09
C GLN A 41 5.50 3.60 12.92
N LYS A 42 4.54 4.30 12.32
CA LYS A 42 3.50 5.02 13.08
C LYS A 42 2.10 4.43 12.95
N ILE A 43 1.83 3.58 11.95
CA ILE A 43 0.48 3.12 11.64
C ILE A 43 0.47 1.59 11.46
N PRO A 44 0.46 0.80 12.57
CA PRO A 44 0.52 -0.66 12.52
C PRO A 44 -0.54 -1.31 11.62
N GLU A 45 -1.77 -0.79 11.63
CA GLU A 45 -2.91 -1.24 10.81
C GLU A 45 -2.63 -1.23 9.30
N LEU A 46 -1.68 -0.38 8.86
CA LEU A 46 -1.38 -0.22 7.45
C LEU A 46 -0.14 -0.99 6.98
N ARG A 47 0.65 -1.56 7.90
CA ARG A 47 1.90 -2.29 7.56
C ARG A 47 1.68 -3.41 6.56
N LYS A 48 0.59 -4.18 6.72
CA LYS A 48 0.25 -5.29 5.83
C LYS A 48 0.10 -4.87 4.36
N TRP A 49 -0.34 -3.64 4.12
CA TRP A 49 -0.52 -3.12 2.76
C TRP A 49 0.82 -2.74 2.13
N ILE A 50 1.82 -2.30 2.90
CA ILE A 50 3.16 -2.00 2.37
C ILE A 50 3.80 -3.26 1.77
N ILE A 51 3.50 -4.45 2.29
CA ILE A 51 4.01 -5.73 1.75
C ILE A 51 3.61 -5.93 0.29
N ALA A 52 2.45 -5.40 -0.12
CA ALA A 52 1.97 -5.45 -1.50
C ALA A 52 2.46 -4.26 -2.36
N ASN A 53 3.24 -3.32 -1.80
CA ASN A 53 3.76 -2.19 -2.55
C ASN A 53 5.04 -2.59 -3.32
N PRO A 54 5.05 -2.53 -4.66
CA PRO A 54 6.22 -2.93 -5.45
C PRO A 54 7.42 -1.98 -5.30
N SER A 55 7.21 -0.77 -4.77
CA SER A 55 8.27 0.20 -4.47
C SER A 55 8.82 0.05 -3.04
N ALA A 56 8.25 -0.84 -2.21
CA ALA A 56 8.80 -1.13 -0.89
C ALA A 56 10.07 -1.97 -1.02
N ASP A 57 11.17 -1.45 -0.48
CA ASP A 57 12.45 -2.16 -0.49
C ASP A 57 12.56 -3.22 0.61
N ALA A 58 13.62 -4.02 0.54
CA ALA A 58 13.87 -5.08 1.49
C ALA A 58 14.01 -4.57 2.94
N GLN A 59 14.52 -3.36 3.16
CA GLN A 59 14.72 -2.81 4.51
C GLN A 59 13.38 -2.51 5.19
N ILE A 60 12.43 -1.92 4.46
CA ILE A 60 11.08 -1.70 4.97
C ILE A 60 10.38 -3.04 5.26
N LEU A 61 10.50 -4.02 4.37
CA LEU A 61 9.86 -5.32 4.55
C LEU A 61 10.45 -6.08 5.75
N GLU A 62 11.76 -6.05 5.92
CA GLU A 62 12.44 -6.61 7.10
C GLU A 62 11.99 -5.92 8.39
N TYR A 63 11.94 -4.59 8.40
CA TYR A 63 11.44 -3.87 9.56
C TYR A 63 9.99 -4.27 9.90
N ILE A 64 9.11 -4.35 8.92
CA ILE A 64 7.71 -4.74 9.11
C ILE A 64 7.60 -6.18 9.64
N SER A 65 8.43 -7.11 9.13
CA SER A 65 8.41 -8.51 9.59
C SER A 65 8.80 -8.63 11.07
N GLN A 66 9.75 -7.81 11.53
CA GLN A 66 10.18 -7.76 12.93
C GLN A 66 9.14 -7.07 13.83
N GLN A 67 8.57 -5.95 13.39
CA GLN A 67 7.61 -5.19 14.20
C GLN A 67 6.21 -5.82 14.24
N GLY A 68 5.88 -6.66 13.26
CA GLY A 68 4.56 -7.26 13.11
C GLY A 68 3.45 -6.22 12.93
N GLY A 69 2.23 -6.61 13.29
CA GLY A 69 1.01 -5.81 13.13
C GLY A 69 -0.15 -6.68 12.69
N PRO A 70 -1.37 -6.13 12.64
CA PRO A 70 -2.55 -6.86 12.17
C PRO A 70 -2.30 -7.44 10.78
N ASP A 71 -2.50 -8.75 10.66
CA ASP A 71 -2.34 -9.57 9.45
C ASP A 71 -0.96 -9.52 8.74
N VAL A 72 0.07 -8.90 9.31
CA VAL A 72 1.40 -8.79 8.67
C VAL A 72 1.97 -10.16 8.30
N ARG A 73 1.90 -11.13 9.23
CA ARG A 73 2.36 -12.49 8.99
C ARG A 73 1.64 -13.14 7.82
N TYR A 74 0.32 -13.08 7.83
CA TYR A 74 -0.52 -13.67 6.78
C TYR A 74 -0.24 -13.01 5.42
N SER A 75 -0.06 -11.69 5.38
CA SER A 75 0.28 -10.98 4.14
C SER A 75 1.63 -11.40 3.56
N PHE A 76 2.64 -11.66 4.38
CA PHE A 76 3.89 -12.25 3.90
C PHE A 76 3.70 -13.68 3.37
N GLU A 77 2.94 -14.52 4.07
CA GLU A 77 2.63 -15.89 3.59
C GLU A 77 1.94 -15.86 2.22
N VAL A 78 0.99 -14.93 2.00
CA VAL A 78 0.35 -14.70 0.68
C VAL A 78 1.35 -14.25 -0.37
N LEU A 79 2.24 -13.29 -0.03
CA LEU A 79 3.28 -12.82 -0.95
C LEU A 79 4.20 -13.96 -1.38
N PHE A 80 4.71 -14.76 -0.44
CA PHE A 80 5.60 -15.88 -0.73
C PHE A 80 4.90 -16.98 -1.54
N SER A 81 3.65 -17.32 -1.20
CA SER A 81 2.86 -18.29 -1.97
C SER A 81 2.67 -17.85 -3.43
N ALA A 82 2.57 -16.55 -3.69
CA ALA A 82 2.47 -15.99 -5.04
C ALA A 82 3.78 -16.11 -5.84
N TYR A 83 4.94 -16.11 -5.17
CA TYR A 83 6.22 -16.38 -5.83
C TYR A 83 6.38 -17.86 -6.15
N ASP A 84 6.03 -18.75 -5.22
CA ASP A 84 6.10 -20.21 -5.43
C ASP A 84 5.15 -20.68 -6.55
N SER A 85 4.06 -19.96 -6.80
CA SER A 85 3.09 -20.28 -7.87
C SER A 85 3.50 -19.79 -9.27
N ASN A 86 4.57 -18.99 -9.38
CA ASN A 86 5.10 -18.46 -10.64
C ASN A 86 6.35 -19.22 -11.14
N GLU A 87 6.70 -20.33 -10.48
CA GLU A 87 7.66 -21.35 -10.96
C GLU A 87 6.94 -22.50 -11.69
#